data_AF-A0A9N7VFM5-F1
#
_entry.id   AF-A0A9N7VFM5-F1
#
_cell.length_a   1.000
_cell.length_b   1.000
_cell.length_c   1.000
_cell.angle_alpha   90.00
_cell.angle_beta   90.00
_cell.angle_gamma   90.00
#
_symmetry.space_group_name_H-M   'P 1'
#
loop_
_entity.id
_entity.type
_entity.pdbx_description
1 polymer ?
#
loop_
_entity_poly.entity_id
_entity_poly.type
_entity_poly.pdbx_seq_one_letter_code
_entity_poly.pdbx_strand_id
1 'polypeptide(L)'
;MASSVICTETQSRVSTVLNRDVKQFGKKFMFDSNEETCWNSDQGECQWVSLEFPQSVRVSELKVQFQGGFTAKTCRLEGCPKDGDITVIGQIYPEDNNSLQISFILITQYLSRLV
;
A
#
# COMPACT_ATOMS: atom_id res chain seq x y z
N MET A 1 -20.95 -0.81 -6.79
CA MET A 1 -20.13 -0.48 -5.60
C MET A 1 -18.82 -1.24 -5.71
N ALA A 2 -17.67 -0.58 -5.57
CA ALA A 2 -16.40 -1.27 -5.47
C ALA A 2 -16.19 -1.75 -4.03
N SER A 3 -15.76 -3.00 -3.85
CA SER A 3 -15.39 -3.56 -2.54
C SER A 3 -13.88 -3.58 -2.39
N SER A 4 -13.39 -3.53 -1.15
CA SER A 4 -11.97 -3.80 -0.88
C SER A 4 -11.61 -5.20 -1.40
N VAL A 5 -10.48 -5.30 -2.10
CA VAL A 5 -9.87 -6.59 -2.49
C VAL A 5 -8.95 -7.13 -1.40
N ILE A 6 -8.62 -6.31 -0.39
CA ILE A 6 -7.84 -6.72 0.78
C ILE A 6 -8.78 -7.48 1.72
N CYS A 7 -8.35 -8.68 2.10
CA CYS A 7 -9.06 -9.56 3.03
C CYS A 7 -8.10 -10.10 4.10
N THR A 8 -8.64 -10.87 5.05
CA THR A 8 -7.87 -11.49 6.14
C THR A 8 -6.78 -12.45 5.68
N GLU A 9 -6.88 -12.98 4.46
CA GLU A 9 -5.89 -13.87 3.85
C GLU A 9 -4.85 -13.10 3.02
N THR A 10 -5.02 -11.78 2.83
CA THR A 10 -4.03 -10.95 2.13
C THR A 10 -2.77 -10.83 2.99
N GLN A 11 -1.64 -11.30 2.46
CA GLN A 11 -0.37 -11.18 3.16
C GLN A 11 0.26 -9.82 2.86
N SER A 12 0.65 -9.11 3.91
CA SER A 12 1.36 -7.83 3.76
C SER A 12 2.82 -7.95 4.19
N ARG A 13 3.71 -7.22 3.53
CA ARG A 13 5.12 -7.05 3.90
C ARG A 13 5.48 -5.57 3.79
N VAL A 14 6.41 -5.12 4.62
CA VAL A 14 6.91 -3.75 4.60
C VAL A 14 8.43 -3.80 4.62
N SER A 15 9.07 -2.79 4.03
CA SER A 15 10.53 -2.66 3.99
C SER A 15 11.14 -2.55 5.38
N THR A 16 10.68 -1.58 6.17
CA THR A 16 11.18 -1.26 7.51
C THR A 16 10.03 -0.88 8.44
N VAL A 17 10.33 -0.76 9.73
CA VAL A 17 9.42 -0.22 10.74
C VAL A 17 10.23 0.72 11.60
N LEU A 18 9.73 1.94 11.82
CA LEU A 18 10.41 2.99 12.56
C LEU A 18 10.97 2.46 13.89
N ASN A 19 12.28 2.59 14.10
CA ASN A 19 12.99 2.12 15.30
C ASN A 19 12.82 0.61 15.58
N ARG A 20 12.40 -0.18 14.59
CA ARG A 20 12.01 -1.58 14.73
C ARG A 20 10.86 -1.81 15.72
N ASP A 21 10.11 -0.76 16.07
CA ASP A 21 8.99 -0.85 17.01
C ASP A 21 7.71 -1.32 16.31
N VAL A 22 7.63 -2.64 16.11
CA VAL A 22 6.46 -3.30 15.51
C VAL A 22 5.20 -3.15 16.37
N LYS A 23 5.34 -2.87 17.68
CA LYS A 23 4.19 -2.73 18.58
C LYS A 23 3.45 -1.42 18.34
N GLN A 24 4.17 -0.34 17.99
CA GLN A 24 3.61 0.99 17.78
C GLN A 24 3.49 1.39 16.30
N PHE A 25 4.38 0.92 15.43
CA PHE A 25 4.47 1.37 14.04
C PHE A 25 4.38 0.24 13.01
N GLY A 26 4.00 -0.97 13.43
CA GLY A 26 3.94 -2.15 12.57
C GLY A 26 2.84 -2.10 11.50
N LYS A 27 3.03 -2.85 10.43
CA LYS A 27 2.12 -2.96 9.27
C LYS A 27 0.64 -3.27 9.58
N LYS A 28 0.35 -3.85 10.76
CA LYS A 28 -1.03 -4.14 11.20
C LYS A 28 -1.88 -2.87 11.28
N PHE A 29 -1.25 -1.73 11.59
CA PHE A 29 -1.90 -0.44 11.71
C PHE A 29 -2.30 0.19 10.36
N MET A 30 -1.99 -0.45 9.23
CA MET A 30 -2.57 -0.07 7.94
C MET A 30 -3.99 -0.64 7.73
N PHE A 31 -4.39 -1.62 8.54
CA PHE A 31 -5.60 -2.42 8.30
C PHE A 31 -6.52 -2.53 9.52
N ASP A 32 -6.23 -1.81 10.61
CA ASP A 32 -7.01 -1.85 11.86
C ASP A 32 -8.21 -0.90 11.87
N SER A 33 -8.40 -0.13 10.79
CA SER A 33 -9.48 0.86 10.63
C SER A 33 -9.47 1.96 11.70
N ASN A 34 -8.30 2.29 12.25
CA ASN A 34 -8.12 3.39 13.18
C ASN A 34 -7.29 4.51 12.53
N GLU A 35 -7.88 5.70 12.40
CA GLU A 35 -7.22 6.85 11.77
C GLU A 35 -6.06 7.42 12.62
N GLU A 36 -6.01 7.09 13.92
CA GLU A 36 -4.96 7.52 14.84
C GLU A 36 -3.70 6.64 14.77
N THR A 37 -3.77 5.48 14.12
CA THR A 37 -2.64 4.56 13.97
C THR A 37 -2.20 4.48 12.51
N CYS A 38 -0.92 4.19 12.29
CA CYS A 38 -0.40 3.93 10.95
C CYS A 38 0.84 3.04 11.00
N TRP A 39 1.20 2.47 9.85
CA TRP A 39 2.57 1.99 9.67
C TRP A 39 3.51 3.18 9.48
N ASN A 40 4.66 3.15 10.13
CA ASN A 40 5.72 4.15 9.93
C ASN A 40 7.02 3.44 9.57
N SER A 41 7.64 3.85 8.47
CA SER A 41 8.94 3.34 8.04
C SER A 41 10.09 4.05 8.76
N ASP A 42 11.27 3.45 8.75
CA ASP A 42 12.49 4.20 9.04
C ASP A 42 12.76 5.26 7.95
N GLN A 43 13.62 6.23 8.26
CA GLN A 43 14.11 7.18 7.28
C GLN A 43 14.94 6.48 6.19
N GLY A 44 14.83 6.97 4.97
CA GLY A 44 15.61 6.47 3.84
C GLY A 44 14.79 6.43 2.55
N GLU A 45 15.48 6.18 1.45
CA GLU A 45 14.83 6.02 0.15
C GLU A 45 14.26 4.61 0.00
N CYS A 46 13.29 4.45 -0.91
CA CYS A 46 12.74 3.16 -1.32
C CYS A 46 12.05 2.36 -0.19
N GLN A 47 11.27 3.03 0.65
CA GLN A 47 10.34 2.35 1.56
C GLN A 47 9.14 1.81 0.78
N TRP A 48 8.70 0.59 1.07
CA TRP A 48 7.68 -0.10 0.28
C TRP A 48 6.73 -0.92 1.14
N VAL A 49 5.51 -1.12 0.62
CA VAL A 49 4.47 -2.00 1.17
C VAL A 49 4.08 -2.99 0.09
N SER A 50 4.27 -4.29 0.32
CA SER A 50 3.83 -5.31 -0.62
C SER A 50 2.60 -6.05 -0.09
N LEU A 51 1.62 -6.24 -0.96
CA LEU A 51 0.40 -7.01 -0.73
C LEU A 51 0.40 -8.21 -1.67
N GLU A 52 0.24 -9.41 -1.11
CA GLU A 52 0.06 -10.66 -1.84
C GLU A 52 -1.36 -11.16 -1.59
N PHE A 53 -2.14 -11.25 -2.65
CA PHE A 53 -3.54 -11.66 -2.59
C PHE A 53 -3.63 -13.19 -2.65
N PRO A 54 -4.59 -13.80 -1.95
CA PRO A 54 -4.77 -15.27 -1.96
C PRO A 54 -5.14 -15.82 -3.35
N GLN A 55 -5.65 -14.95 -4.23
CA GLN A 55 -5.97 -15.25 -5.61
C GLN A 55 -5.79 -13.98 -6.46
N SER A 56 -5.76 -14.13 -7.79
CA SER A 56 -5.73 -12.98 -8.69
C SER A 56 -6.97 -12.11 -8.51
N VAL A 57 -6.78 -10.83 -8.21
CA VAL A 57 -7.83 -9.84 -8.01
C VAL A 57 -7.82 -8.81 -9.11
N ARG A 58 -9.00 -8.27 -9.43
CA ARG A 58 -9.13 -7.11 -10.30
C ARG A 58 -8.96 -5.84 -9.49
N VAL A 59 -7.83 -5.18 -9.64
CA VAL A 59 -7.60 -3.86 -9.01
C VAL A 59 -8.10 -2.79 -9.96
N SER A 60 -8.93 -1.87 -9.44
CA SER A 60 -9.47 -0.73 -10.21
C SER A 60 -9.08 0.61 -9.61
N GLU A 61 -8.83 0.63 -8.31
CA GLU A 61 -8.53 1.84 -7.55
C GLU A 61 -7.60 1.49 -6.39
N LEU A 62 -6.65 2.39 -6.11
CA LEU A 62 -5.84 2.36 -4.89
C LEU A 62 -6.15 3.62 -4.08
N LYS A 63 -6.55 3.42 -2.83
CA LYS A 63 -6.73 4.50 -1.86
C LYS A 63 -5.61 4.43 -0.83
N VAL A 64 -4.98 5.57 -0.57
CA VAL A 64 -3.90 5.70 0.42
C VAL A 64 -4.20 6.91 1.28
N GLN A 65 -3.96 6.79 2.59
CA GLN A 65 -4.08 7.87 3.54
C GLN A 65 -2.79 7.91 4.35
N PHE A 66 -2.20 9.10 4.46
CA PHE A 66 -1.07 9.37 5.34
C PHE A 66 -1.61 10.06 6.60
N GLN A 67 -0.85 10.11 7.69
CA GLN A 67 -1.23 10.94 8.86
C GLN A 67 -0.92 12.43 8.66
N GLY A 68 -0.08 12.76 7.67
CA GLY A 68 0.45 14.11 7.44
C GLY A 68 1.65 14.45 8.34
N GLY A 69 2.40 15.49 7.96
CA GLY A 69 3.64 15.93 8.60
C GLY A 69 4.89 15.25 8.04
N PHE A 70 4.74 14.02 7.54
CA PHE A 70 5.75 13.30 6.77
C PHE A 70 5.06 12.34 5.79
N THR A 71 5.21 12.60 4.49
CA THR A 71 4.70 11.74 3.42
C THR A 71 5.77 11.41 2.39
N ALA A 72 5.54 10.35 1.61
CA ALA A 72 6.34 10.06 0.44
C ALA A 72 6.13 11.16 -0.62
N LYS A 73 7.21 11.65 -1.23
CA LYS A 73 7.13 12.62 -2.34
C LYS A 73 6.61 11.97 -3.64
N THR A 74 6.97 10.72 -3.84
CA THR A 74 6.57 9.92 -4.99
C THR A 74 6.52 8.46 -4.57
N CYS A 75 5.46 7.75 -4.94
CA CYS A 75 5.41 6.29 -4.85
C CYS A 75 5.34 5.70 -6.25
N ARG A 76 5.92 4.52 -6.43
CA ARG A 76 5.78 3.74 -7.65
C ARG A 76 4.90 2.55 -7.34
N LEU A 77 3.80 2.42 -8.06
CA LEU A 77 2.91 1.27 -7.93
C LEU A 77 3.36 0.18 -8.89
N GLU A 78 3.60 -1.00 -8.36
CA GLU A 78 4.00 -2.16 -9.16
C GLU A 78 3.09 -3.35 -8.90
N GLY A 79 3.00 -4.26 -9.87
CA GLY A 79 2.29 -5.51 -9.66
C GLY A 79 2.52 -6.52 -10.78
N CYS A 80 2.07 -7.75 -10.53
CA CYS A 80 2.16 -8.84 -11.48
C CYS A 80 0.94 -9.78 -11.42
N PRO A 81 0.61 -10.44 -12.55
CA PRO A 81 -0.20 -11.66 -12.55
C PRO A 81 0.53 -12.80 -11.81
N LYS A 82 -0.21 -13.87 -11.50
CA LYS A 82 0.37 -15.07 -10.86
C LYS A 82 1.46 -15.64 -11.77
N ASP A 83 2.65 -15.83 -11.22
CA ASP A 83 3.86 -16.32 -11.91
C ASP A 83 4.48 -15.38 -12.97
N GLY A 84 4.07 -14.10 -13.01
CA GLY A 84 4.63 -13.08 -13.89
C GLY A 84 5.66 -12.16 -13.21
N ASP A 85 6.45 -11.47 -14.03
CA ASP A 85 7.35 -10.43 -13.57
C ASP A 85 6.59 -9.20 -13.05
N ILE A 86 7.16 -8.56 -12.01
CA ILE A 86 6.64 -7.29 -11.48
C ILE A 86 6.82 -6.20 -12.53
N THR A 87 5.73 -5.49 -12.83
CA THR A 87 5.71 -4.37 -13.78
C THR A 87 5.23 -3.11 -13.11
N VAL A 88 5.70 -1.96 -13.59
CA VAL A 88 5.24 -0.66 -13.11
C VAL A 88 3.84 -0.40 -13.68
N ILE A 89 2.90 -0.18 -12.78
CA ILE A 89 1.49 0.07 -13.09
C ILE A 89 1.19 1.57 -13.04
N GLY A 90 1.86 2.33 -12.15
CA GLY A 90 1.60 3.76 -12.02
C GLY A 90 2.61 4.55 -11.18
N GLN A 91 2.53 5.87 -11.39
CA GLN A 91 3.03 6.94 -10.50
C GLN A 91 2.26 6.94 -9.17
N ILE A 92 2.60 7.74 -8.15
CA ILE A 92 1.72 8.32 -7.11
C ILE A 92 2.44 9.54 -6.56
N TYR A 93 1.73 10.63 -6.34
CA TYR A 93 2.26 11.85 -5.75
C TYR A 93 1.39 12.25 -4.56
N PRO A 94 1.59 11.62 -3.38
CA PRO A 94 0.78 11.90 -2.22
C PRO A 94 0.94 13.34 -1.74
N GLU A 95 -0.17 13.94 -1.34
CA GLU A 95 -0.16 15.19 -0.57
C GLU A 95 0.19 14.90 0.89
N ASP A 96 0.86 15.85 1.53
CA ASP A 96 1.23 15.77 2.95
C ASP A 96 0.07 16.22 3.84
N ASN A 97 -0.99 15.42 3.86
CA ASN A 97 -2.16 15.65 4.69
C ASN A 97 -2.79 14.32 5.14
N ASN A 98 -3.79 14.43 6.01
CA ASN A 98 -4.51 13.28 6.55
C ASN A 98 -5.77 12.88 5.76
N SER A 99 -5.97 13.44 4.56
CA SER A 99 -7.12 13.09 3.74
C SER A 99 -6.89 11.76 3.03
N LEU A 100 -7.98 11.00 2.84
CA LEU A 100 -7.95 9.80 2.00
C LEU A 100 -7.74 10.22 0.54
N GLN A 101 -6.64 9.78 -0.06
CA GLN A 101 -6.27 10.14 -1.42
C GLN A 101 -6.49 8.96 -2.37
N ILE A 102 -7.17 9.23 -3.48
CA ILE A 102 -7.36 8.26 -4.57
C ILE A 102 -6.21 8.44 -5.53
N SER A 103 -5.41 7.39 -5.66
CA SER A 103 -4.13 7.51 -6.31
C SER A 103 -4.24 7.31 -7.83
N PHE A 104 -4.88 6.24 -8.32
CA PHE A 104 -5.04 5.98 -9.76
C PHE A 104 -6.31 5.18 -10.05
N ILE A 105 -6.85 5.34 -11.27
CA ILE A 105 -7.82 4.42 -11.86
C ILE A 105 -7.05 3.48 -12.78
N LEU A 106 -7.00 2.19 -12.46
CA LEU A 106 -6.37 1.20 -13.33
C LEU A 106 -7.28 0.89 -14.51
N ILE A 107 -6.73 0.88 -15.72
CA ILE A 107 -7.29 0.06 -16.79
C ILE A 107 -7.25 -1.37 -16.25
N THR A 108 -8.40 -1.99 -16.15
CA THR A 108 -8.62 -3.27 -15.47
C THR A 108 -7.49 -4.30 -15.68
N GLN A 109 -6.78 -4.66 -14.62
CA GLN A 109 -5.79 -5.74 -14.63
C GLN A 109 -6.06 -6.75 -13.50
N TYR A 110 -5.77 -8.02 -13.78
CA TYR A 110 -5.77 -9.10 -12.78
C TYR A 110 -4.37 -9.24 -12.17
N LEU A 111 -4.25 -8.98 -10.87
CA LEU A 111 -2.98 -8.98 -10.14
C LEU A 111 -3.02 -9.98 -9.00
N SER A 112 -1.94 -10.72 -8.78
CA SER A 112 -1.72 -11.54 -7.58
C SER A 112 -0.88 -10.84 -6.53
N ARG A 113 -0.08 -9.85 -6.92
CA ARG A 113 0.78 -9.06 -6.02
C ARG A 113 0.79 -7.59 -6.40
N LEU A 114 0.81 -6.73 -5.39
CA LEU A 114 0.99 -5.29 -5.46
C LEU A 114 2.20 -4.89 -4.59
N VAL A 115 2.99 -3.92 -5.03
CA VAL A 115 4.12 -3.31 -4.29
C VAL A 115 4.01 -1.78 -4.38
#